data_AF-A0A6A6RR61-F1
#
_entry.id   AF-A0A6A6RR61-F1
#
_cell.length_a   1.000
_cell.length_b   1.000
_cell.length_c   1.000
_cell.angle_alpha   90.00
_cell.angle_beta   90.00
_cell.angle_gamma   90.00
#
_symmetry.space_group_name_H-M   'P 1'
#
loop_
_entity.id
_entity.type
_entity.pdbx_description
1 polymer ?
#
loop_
_entity_poly.entity_id
_entity_poly.type
_entity_poly.pdbx_seq_one_letter_code
_entity_poly.pdbx_strand_id
1 'polypeptide(L)'
;MRFTIFAVPALAALTSAAAVKRADYGSWAVTYASSSYANGYSSRDVTAVYKNSDLNDTITATCNYSYNPATNPTTVSSCDPKGFQYSLGEDGDNDASTFIPWREQSGMKANRKIAISLQQTVPLWGEQVTVYGEAKLDATCPDAGKVCGATLEVPVTKAIA
;
A
#
# COMPACT_ATOMS: atom_id res chain seq x y z
N MET A 1 48.91 -50.04 -35.36
CA MET A 1 48.02 -49.55 -34.28
C MET A 1 47.15 -48.45 -34.88
N ARG A 2 45.84 -48.68 -35.02
CA ARG A 2 44.88 -47.69 -35.56
C ARG A 2 44.16 -47.04 -34.38
N PHE A 3 44.31 -45.72 -34.23
CA PHE A 3 43.61 -44.93 -33.23
C PHE A 3 42.31 -44.38 -33.83
N THR A 4 41.18 -44.76 -33.22
CA THR A 4 39.85 -44.27 -33.59
C THR A 4 39.53 -43.05 -32.72
N ILE A 5 39.44 -41.86 -33.33
CA ILE A 5 39.10 -40.60 -32.65
C ILE A 5 37.59 -40.41 -32.77
N PHE A 6 36.87 -40.45 -31.64
CA PHE A 6 35.47 -40.05 -31.56
C PHE A 6 35.38 -38.55 -31.26
N ALA A 7 34.79 -37.79 -32.18
CA ALA A 7 34.48 -36.38 -31.97
C ALA A 7 33.14 -36.26 -31.22
N VAL A 8 33.17 -35.64 -30.03
CA VAL A 8 31.99 -35.31 -29.25
C VAL A 8 31.42 -33.98 -29.75
N PRO A 9 30.16 -33.90 -30.23
CA PRO A 9 29.55 -32.61 -30.57
C PRO A 9 29.22 -31.86 -29.28
N ALA A 10 29.74 -30.64 -29.14
CA ALA A 10 29.38 -29.73 -28.07
C ALA A 10 27.95 -29.23 -28.28
N LEU A 11 27.03 -29.59 -27.38
CA LEU A 11 25.71 -28.96 -27.30
C LEU A 11 25.89 -27.52 -26.83
N ALA A 12 25.72 -26.56 -27.74
CA ALA A 12 25.57 -25.15 -27.38
C ALA A 12 24.21 -24.97 -26.70
N ALA A 13 24.21 -24.83 -25.37
CA ALA A 13 23.05 -24.38 -24.64
C ALA A 13 22.75 -22.93 -25.05
N LEU A 14 21.68 -22.74 -25.82
CA LEU A 14 21.09 -21.43 -26.06
C LEU A 14 20.55 -20.92 -24.71
N THR A 15 21.36 -20.16 -23.98
CA THR A 15 20.91 -19.31 -22.90
C THR A 15 20.04 -18.21 -23.50
N SER A 16 18.77 -18.51 -23.68
CA SER A 16 17.74 -17.51 -23.89
C SER A 16 17.75 -16.62 -22.64
N ALA A 17 18.41 -15.47 -22.71
CA ALA A 17 18.15 -14.39 -21.79
C ALA A 17 16.68 -14.03 -21.99
N ALA A 18 15.79 -14.59 -21.15
CA ALA A 18 14.41 -14.17 -21.10
C ALA A 18 14.44 -12.66 -20.90
N ALA A 19 13.93 -11.91 -21.86
CA ALA A 19 13.69 -10.49 -21.67
C ALA A 19 12.93 -10.37 -20.35
N VAL A 20 13.56 -9.77 -19.35
CA VAL A 20 12.92 -9.50 -18.07
C VAL A 20 11.75 -8.60 -18.45
N LYS A 21 10.54 -9.18 -18.56
CA LYS A 21 9.33 -8.39 -18.51
C LYS A 21 9.54 -7.54 -17.26
N ARG A 22 9.58 -6.22 -17.41
CA ARG A 22 9.30 -5.34 -16.27
C ARG A 22 7.86 -5.67 -15.93
N ALA A 23 7.68 -6.70 -15.11
CA ALA A 23 6.37 -7.21 -14.80
C ALA A 23 5.69 -6.06 -14.07
N ASP A 24 4.63 -5.55 -14.68
CA ASP A 24 3.80 -4.55 -14.05
C ASP A 24 3.05 -5.28 -12.94
N TYR A 25 3.56 -5.15 -11.71
CA TYR A 25 2.92 -5.73 -10.55
C TYR A 25 1.68 -4.93 -10.13
N GLY A 26 1.32 -3.85 -10.84
CA GLY A 26 0.08 -3.12 -10.64
C GLY A 26 0.14 -2.05 -9.54
N SER A 27 -1.04 -1.64 -9.09
CA SER A 27 -1.22 -0.58 -8.10
C SER A 27 -2.47 -0.78 -7.25
N TRP A 28 -2.58 -0.04 -6.15
CA TRP A 28 -3.79 0.06 -5.34
C TRP A 28 -4.41 1.44 -5.47
N ALA A 29 -5.70 1.50 -5.77
CA ALA A 29 -6.49 2.69 -5.50
C ALA A 29 -6.91 2.69 -4.03
N VAL A 30 -6.34 3.59 -3.24
CA VAL A 30 -6.55 3.67 -1.79
C VAL A 30 -7.50 4.79 -1.44
N THR A 31 -8.46 4.51 -0.56
CA THR A 31 -9.26 5.50 0.16
C THR A 31 -9.01 5.35 1.64
N TYR A 32 -8.67 6.46 2.29
CA TYR A 32 -8.47 6.58 3.72
C TYR A 32 -9.52 7.51 4.30
N ALA A 33 -10.16 7.11 5.38
CA ALA A 33 -11.00 7.96 6.20
C ALA A 33 -10.66 7.76 7.67
N SER A 34 -10.69 8.84 8.45
CA SER A 34 -10.62 8.75 9.90
C SER A 34 -11.52 9.77 10.56
N SER A 35 -11.97 9.43 11.76
CA SER A 35 -12.74 10.34 12.60
C SER A 35 -12.30 10.26 14.06
N SER A 36 -12.39 11.39 14.76
CA SER A 36 -12.04 11.56 16.17
C SER A 36 -13.00 12.56 16.82
N TYR A 37 -13.51 12.23 18.01
CA TYR A 37 -14.53 13.02 18.70
C TYR A 37 -14.08 13.38 20.12
N ALA A 38 -14.68 14.43 20.69
CA ALA A 38 -14.30 14.96 22.00
C ALA A 38 -14.54 13.98 23.17
N ASN A 39 -15.42 12.99 22.99
CA ASN A 39 -15.66 11.92 23.98
C ASN A 39 -14.59 10.81 23.94
N GLY A 40 -13.53 10.98 23.16
CA GLY A 40 -12.46 10.02 23.01
C GLY A 40 -12.75 8.89 22.00
N TYR A 41 -13.91 8.86 21.34
CA TYR A 41 -14.15 7.92 20.25
C TYR A 41 -13.27 8.25 19.04
N SER A 42 -12.71 7.23 18.38
CA SER A 42 -12.11 7.39 17.06
C SER A 42 -12.39 6.19 16.16
N SER A 43 -12.41 6.44 14.85
CA SER A 43 -12.54 5.40 13.82
C SER A 43 -11.58 5.65 12.67
N ARG A 44 -11.29 4.59 11.92
CA ARG A 44 -10.49 4.65 10.71
C ARG A 44 -10.91 3.55 9.76
N ASP A 45 -11.13 3.93 8.51
CA ASP A 45 -11.47 3.04 7.42
C ASP A 45 -10.42 3.19 6.31
N VAL A 46 -9.90 2.06 5.83
CA VAL A 46 -8.95 1.98 4.73
C VAL A 46 -9.47 0.99 3.71
N THR A 47 -9.75 1.47 2.51
CA THR A 47 -10.11 0.63 1.36
C THR A 47 -8.99 0.69 0.33
N ALA A 48 -8.49 -0.45 -0.11
CA ALA A 48 -7.49 -0.55 -1.15
C ALA A 48 -7.98 -1.49 -2.26
N VAL A 49 -8.09 -0.98 -3.48
CA VAL A 49 -8.49 -1.78 -4.65
C VAL A 49 -7.27 -2.07 -5.48
N TYR A 50 -6.78 -3.30 -5.41
CA TYR A 50 -5.64 -3.77 -6.20
C TYR A 50 -6.05 -4.00 -7.65
N LYS A 51 -5.24 -3.47 -8.57
CA LYS A 51 -5.39 -3.61 -10.01
C LYS A 51 -4.09 -4.09 -10.63
N ASN A 52 -4.19 -5.11 -11.48
CA ASN A 52 -3.10 -5.60 -12.31
C ASN A 52 -3.67 -5.99 -13.69
N SER A 53 -2.95 -5.69 -14.77
CA SER A 53 -3.41 -5.98 -16.14
C SER A 53 -3.46 -7.48 -16.47
N ASP A 54 -2.73 -8.31 -15.73
CA ASP A 54 -2.73 -9.77 -15.86
C ASP A 54 -3.84 -10.44 -15.02
N LEU A 55 -4.59 -9.66 -14.22
CA LEU A 55 -5.76 -10.14 -13.47
C LEU A 55 -7.05 -9.76 -14.20
N ASN A 56 -7.99 -10.70 -14.29
CA ASN A 56 -9.32 -10.44 -14.84
C ASN A 56 -10.20 -9.62 -13.89
N ASP A 57 -9.96 -9.73 -12.58
CA ASP A 57 -10.75 -9.10 -11.54
C ASP A 57 -9.87 -8.26 -10.61
N THR A 58 -10.42 -7.16 -10.10
CA THR A 58 -9.79 -6.35 -9.07
C THR A 58 -9.99 -6.96 -7.70
N ILE A 59 -8.97 -6.90 -6.85
CA ILE A 59 -9.07 -7.42 -5.47
C ILE A 59 -9.28 -6.24 -4.53
N THR A 60 -10.45 -6.18 -3.88
CA THR A 60 -10.75 -5.12 -2.91
C THR A 60 -10.41 -5.58 -1.51
N ALA A 61 -9.61 -4.78 -0.81
CA ALA A 61 -9.32 -4.94 0.60
C ALA A 61 -9.96 -3.80 1.40
N THR A 62 -10.58 -4.13 2.53
CA THR A 62 -11.18 -3.17 3.45
C THR A 62 -10.73 -3.47 4.87
N CYS A 63 -10.21 -2.44 5.54
CA CYS A 63 -9.82 -2.46 6.92
C CYS A 63 -10.60 -1.42 7.71
N ASN A 64 -11.16 -1.83 8.83
CA ASN A 64 -11.88 -0.96 9.75
C ASN A 64 -11.21 -1.03 11.13
N TYR A 65 -11.04 0.12 11.76
CA TYR A 65 -10.56 0.27 13.13
C TYR A 65 -11.52 1.20 13.87
N SER A 66 -11.84 0.83 15.11
CA SER A 66 -12.61 1.69 16.02
C SER A 66 -12.06 1.61 17.43
N TYR A 67 -11.99 2.76 18.08
CA TYR A 67 -11.73 2.90 19.51
C TYR A 67 -12.93 3.56 20.19
N ASN A 68 -13.50 2.89 21.17
CA ASN A 68 -14.60 3.36 21.98
C ASN A 68 -14.31 3.11 23.48
N PRO A 69 -14.03 4.16 24.28
CA PRO A 69 -13.70 3.99 25.70
C PRO A 69 -14.90 3.52 26.54
N ALA A 70 -16.12 3.55 26.01
CA ALA A 70 -17.33 3.12 26.70
C ALA A 70 -17.67 1.63 26.51
N THR A 71 -16.92 0.88 25.70
CA THR A 71 -17.18 -0.55 25.41
C THR A 71 -16.05 -1.46 25.85
N ASN A 72 -16.35 -2.76 26.00
CA ASN A 72 -15.37 -3.81 26.18
C ASN A 72 -15.55 -4.87 25.05
N PRO A 73 -14.59 -5.04 24.13
CA PRO A 73 -13.30 -4.38 24.08
C PRO A 73 -13.41 -2.89 23.72
N THR A 74 -12.44 -2.10 24.17
CA THR A 74 -12.34 -0.68 23.84
C THR A 74 -11.81 -0.45 22.42
N THR A 75 -11.19 -1.47 21.82
CA THR A 75 -10.58 -1.41 20.48
C THR A 75 -11.04 -2.60 19.66
N VAL A 76 -11.47 -2.34 18.43
CA VAL A 76 -11.81 -3.36 17.43
C VAL A 76 -11.09 -3.00 16.14
N SER A 77 -10.47 -4.01 15.51
CA SER A 77 -9.79 -3.86 14.23
C SER A 77 -10.01 -5.11 13.39
N SER A 78 -10.31 -4.94 12.11
CA SER A 78 -10.54 -6.04 11.17
C SER A 78 -10.11 -5.63 9.77
N CYS A 79 -9.51 -6.57 9.03
CA CYS A 79 -9.17 -6.42 7.61
C CYS A 79 -9.67 -7.64 6.84
N ASP A 80 -10.24 -7.40 5.67
CA ASP A 80 -10.61 -8.42 4.69
C ASP A 80 -10.11 -8.01 3.31
N PRO A 81 -9.46 -8.90 2.52
CA PRO A 81 -9.13 -10.29 2.85
C PRO A 81 -8.03 -10.40 3.90
N LYS A 82 -7.93 -11.56 4.59
CA LYS A 82 -6.90 -11.82 5.63
C LYS A 82 -5.45 -11.68 5.15
N GLY A 83 -5.21 -11.75 3.85
CA GLY A 83 -3.88 -11.59 3.24
C GLY A 83 -3.47 -10.13 3.02
N PHE A 84 -4.35 -9.16 3.33
CA PHE A 84 -4.06 -7.74 3.22
C PHE A 84 -3.62 -7.16 4.57
N GLN A 85 -2.57 -6.35 4.54
CA GLN A 85 -2.07 -5.60 5.67
C GLN A 85 -1.74 -4.18 5.24
N TYR A 86 -1.90 -3.24 6.16
CA TYR A 86 -1.50 -1.85 5.95
C TYR A 86 -0.87 -1.31 7.24
N SER A 87 0.01 -0.32 7.07
CA SER A 87 0.49 0.51 8.16
C SER A 87 0.40 1.97 7.75
N LEU A 88 0.18 2.83 8.75
CA LEU A 88 0.23 4.27 8.58
C LEU A 88 1.37 4.80 9.44
N GLY A 89 2.35 5.42 8.81
CA GLY A 89 3.34 6.26 9.46
C GLY A 89 2.85 7.70 9.48
N GLU A 90 3.11 8.42 10.57
CA GLU A 90 3.15 9.87 10.45
C GLU A 90 4.42 10.19 9.66
N ASP A 91 4.27 10.92 8.54
CA ASP A 91 5.44 11.59 7.99
C ASP A 91 5.87 12.55 9.08
N GLY A 92 7.05 12.32 9.65
CA GLY A 92 7.70 13.23 10.57
C GLY A 92 8.14 14.50 9.86
N ASP A 93 7.23 15.13 9.10
CA ASP A 93 7.35 16.49 8.59
C ASP A 93 7.27 17.44 9.80
N ASN A 94 8.30 17.36 10.63
CA ASN A 94 8.88 18.51 11.29
C ASN A 94 9.61 19.33 10.22
N ASP A 95 8.97 19.56 9.06
CA ASP A 95 9.50 20.46 8.07
C ASP A 95 9.37 21.87 8.64
N ALA A 96 10.38 22.24 9.43
CA ALA A 96 10.59 23.56 9.97
C ALA A 96 10.77 24.62 8.86
N SER A 97 10.68 24.26 7.57
CA SER A 97 10.79 25.19 6.45
C SER A 97 9.48 25.90 6.08
N THR A 98 8.32 25.50 6.62
CA THR A 98 7.09 26.32 6.53
C THR A 98 6.83 27.06 7.83
N PHE A 99 7.66 28.08 8.10
CA PHE A 99 7.34 29.14 9.05
C PHE A 99 6.18 29.98 8.48
N ILE A 100 4.96 29.43 8.50
CA ILE A 100 3.76 30.18 8.13
C ILE A 100 3.41 31.06 9.34
N PRO A 101 3.41 32.40 9.21
CA PRO A 101 3.05 33.29 10.30
C PRO A 101 1.63 32.98 10.81
N TRP A 102 1.47 32.93 12.14
CA TRP A 102 0.27 32.49 12.87
C TRP A 102 -1.06 33.15 12.42
N ARG A 103 -1.03 34.32 11.77
CA ARG A 103 -2.22 35.03 11.27
C ARG A 103 -2.86 34.43 10.01
N GLU A 104 -2.17 33.52 9.31
CA GLU A 104 -2.68 32.88 8.08
C GLU A 104 -3.12 31.41 8.33
N GLN A 105 -2.86 30.89 9.53
CA GLN A 105 -3.13 29.50 9.93
C GLN A 105 -4.57 29.27 10.39
N SER A 106 -5.31 30.32 10.75
CA SER A 106 -6.64 30.23 11.38
C SER A 106 -7.78 29.83 10.44
N GLY A 107 -7.50 29.62 9.15
CA GLY A 107 -8.45 29.12 8.14
C GLY A 107 -7.95 27.94 7.30
N MET A 108 -6.75 27.41 7.58
CA MET A 108 -6.19 26.29 6.81
C MET A 108 -6.81 24.98 7.31
N LYS A 109 -7.54 24.29 6.42
CA LYS A 109 -7.86 22.87 6.58
C LYS A 109 -6.55 22.15 6.93
N ALA A 110 -6.53 21.42 8.04
CA ALA A 110 -5.32 20.74 8.49
C ALA A 110 -5.04 19.57 7.55
N ASN A 111 -4.35 19.83 6.43
CA ASN A 111 -3.92 18.75 5.54
C ASN A 111 -2.83 17.96 6.25
N ARG A 112 -3.04 16.66 6.49
CA ARG A 112 -2.07 15.78 7.12
C ARG A 112 -1.34 14.97 6.06
N LYS A 113 -0.01 15.00 6.08
CA LYS A 113 0.82 14.06 5.33
C LYS A 113 0.96 12.77 6.11
N ILE A 114 0.53 11.65 5.54
CA ILE A 114 0.58 10.33 6.17
C ILE A 114 1.31 9.40 5.19
N ALA A 115 2.31 8.67 5.66
CA ALA A 115 2.92 7.60 4.88
C ALA A 115 2.04 6.35 5.01
N ILE A 116 1.66 5.74 3.90
CA ILE A 116 0.95 4.46 3.89
C ILE A 116 1.84 3.40 3.26
N SER A 117 1.97 2.26 3.94
CA SER A 117 2.57 1.05 3.39
C SER A 117 1.50 -0.04 3.31
N LEU A 118 1.47 -0.74 2.18
CA LEU A 118 0.53 -1.81 1.87
C LEU A 118 1.28 -3.10 1.61
N GLN A 119 0.69 -4.21 2.04
CA GLN A 119 1.14 -5.56 1.71
C GLN A 119 -0.08 -6.42 1.38
N GLN A 120 0.02 -7.20 0.31
CA GLN A 120 -1.02 -8.15 -0.06
C GLN A 120 -0.44 -9.38 -0.76
N THR A 121 -0.95 -10.56 -0.45
CA THR A 121 -0.68 -11.76 -1.27
C THR A 121 -1.77 -11.93 -2.32
N VAL A 122 -1.36 -12.02 -3.60
CA VAL A 122 -2.24 -12.07 -4.76
C VAL A 122 -1.81 -13.20 -5.72
N PRO A 123 -2.75 -13.88 -6.39
CA PRO A 123 -2.42 -14.93 -7.35
C PRO A 123 -2.01 -14.31 -8.69
N LEU A 124 -0.72 -14.23 -8.99
CA LEU A 124 -0.21 -13.74 -10.27
C LEU A 124 0.47 -14.88 -11.03
N TRP A 125 0.08 -15.04 -12.31
CA TRP A 125 0.63 -16.07 -13.20
C TRP A 125 0.59 -17.50 -12.65
N GLY A 126 -0.40 -17.80 -11.79
CA GLY A 126 -0.56 -19.11 -11.15
C GLY A 126 0.28 -19.32 -9.88
N GLU A 127 1.00 -18.31 -9.42
CA GLU A 127 1.77 -18.32 -8.18
C GLU A 127 1.22 -17.32 -7.17
N GLN A 128 1.43 -17.58 -5.87
CA GLN A 128 1.04 -16.65 -4.81
C GLN A 128 2.15 -15.64 -4.56
N VAL A 129 1.97 -14.42 -5.08
CA VAL A 129 2.96 -13.36 -5.00
C VAL A 129 2.56 -12.37 -3.92
N THR A 130 3.48 -12.09 -2.99
CA THR A 130 3.30 -11.03 -1.99
C THR A 130 3.86 -9.71 -2.54
N VAL A 131 2.96 -8.76 -2.78
CA VAL A 131 3.26 -7.43 -3.30
C VAL A 131 3.26 -6.40 -2.17
N TYR A 132 4.08 -5.37 -2.34
CA TYR A 132 4.26 -4.26 -1.41
C TYR A 132 4.23 -2.94 -2.14
N GLY A 133 3.65 -1.92 -1.53
CA GLY A 133 3.66 -0.56 -2.06
C GLY A 133 3.67 0.47 -0.94
N GLU A 134 4.28 1.62 -1.21
CA GLU A 134 4.35 2.72 -0.26
C GLU A 134 4.09 4.04 -0.97
N ALA A 135 3.37 4.94 -0.31
CA ALA A 135 3.13 6.28 -0.82
C ALA A 135 2.85 7.27 0.32
N LYS A 136 2.92 8.56 -0.01
CA LYS A 136 2.50 9.65 0.87
C LYS A 136 1.09 10.10 0.48
N LEU A 137 0.21 10.21 1.45
CA LEU A 137 -1.17 10.65 1.27
C LEU A 137 -1.37 12.01 1.91
N ASP A 138 -2.00 12.92 1.17
CA ASP A 138 -2.41 14.24 1.66
C ASP A 138 -3.86 14.16 2.15
N ALA A 139 -4.07 13.89 3.43
CA ALA A 139 -5.40 13.80 4.02
C ALA A 139 -5.97 15.18 4.28
N THR A 140 -7.14 15.49 3.73
CA THR A 140 -7.84 16.75 3.98
C THR A 140 -8.69 16.64 5.23
N CYS A 141 -8.52 17.56 6.18
CA CYS A 141 -9.31 17.59 7.42
C CYS A 141 -10.04 18.93 7.62
N PRO A 142 -11.35 19.03 7.29
CA PRO A 142 -12.10 20.28 7.38
C PRO A 142 -12.44 20.72 8.81
N ASP A 143 -12.72 19.79 9.72
CA ASP A 143 -13.25 20.09 11.07
C ASP A 143 -12.16 20.06 12.15
N ALA A 144 -11.14 20.90 12.02
CA ALA A 144 -10.00 20.96 12.96
C ALA A 144 -9.33 19.59 13.21
N GLY A 145 -9.28 18.73 12.19
CA GLY A 145 -8.69 17.39 12.30
C GLY A 145 -9.62 16.29 12.82
N LYS A 146 -10.90 16.60 13.13
CA LYS A 146 -11.86 15.60 13.62
C LYS A 146 -12.26 14.57 12.59
N VAL A 147 -12.35 14.97 11.32
CA VAL A 147 -12.62 14.08 10.21
C VAL A 147 -11.56 14.35 9.17
N CYS A 148 -10.91 13.30 8.69
CA CYS A 148 -9.88 13.38 7.66
C CYS A 148 -10.17 12.36 6.58
N GLY A 149 -9.91 12.71 5.32
CA GLY A 149 -10.06 11.81 4.19
C GLY A 149 -8.99 12.01 3.14
N ALA A 150 -8.60 10.93 2.47
CA ALA A 150 -7.66 10.97 1.34
C ALA A 150 -8.00 9.87 0.32
N THR A 151 -7.63 10.13 -0.93
CA THR A 151 -7.64 9.11 -1.99
C THR A 151 -6.35 9.25 -2.79
N LEU A 152 -5.68 8.14 -3.07
CA LEU A 152 -4.50 8.13 -3.92
C LEU A 152 -4.29 6.77 -4.61
N GLU A 153 -3.34 6.73 -5.55
CA GLU A 153 -2.88 5.49 -6.16
C GLU A 153 -1.49 5.11 -5.62
N VAL A 154 -1.38 3.94 -4.99
CA VAL A 154 -0.12 3.39 -4.47
C VAL A 154 0.44 2.40 -5.49
N PRO A 155 1.58 2.67 -6.13
CA PRO A 155 2.20 1.69 -7.02
C PRO A 155 2.81 0.53 -6.22
N VAL A 156 2.85 -0.67 -6.82
CA VAL A 156 3.67 -1.76 -6.29
C VAL A 156 5.15 -1.43 -6.51
N THR A 157 5.92 -1.38 -5.42
CA THR A 157 7.35 -1.08 -5.44
C THR A 157 8.21 -2.32 -5.25
N LYS A 158 7.64 -3.39 -4.70
CA LYS A 158 8.33 -4.66 -4.45
C LYS A 158 7.36 -5.84 -4.53
N ALA A 159 7.84 -6.97 -5.04
CA ALA A 159 7.10 -8.23 -5.09
C ALA A 159 8.01 -9.40 -4.73
N ILE A 160 7.45 -10.43 -4.07
CA ILE A 160 8.14 -11.66 -3.67
C ILE A 160 7.22 -12.84 -4.02
N ALA A 161 7.73 -13.78 -4.83
CA ALA A 161 7.07 -15.02 -5.17
C ALA A 161 7.58 -16.17 -4.28
#